data_AF-A0A966JXH5-F1
#
_entry.id   AF-A0A966JXH5-F1
#
_cell.length_a   1.000
_cell.length_b   1.000
_cell.length_c   1.000
_cell.angle_alpha   90.00
_cell.angle_beta   90.00
_cell.angle_gamma   90.00
#
_symmetry.space_group_name_H-M   'P 1'
#
loop_
_entity.id
_entity.type
_entity.pdbx_description
1 polymer ?
#
loop_
_entity_poly.entity_id
_entity_poly.type
_entity_poly.pdbx_seq_one_letter_code
_entity_poly.pdbx_strand_id
1 'polypeptide(L)'
;NWREYLLDITFQVMVARAANPGLQITPKLCMVNKTKPSNIEAIYAKIDLLDDDADRSKPRAVFTGDAKALAADHFLEFIDCTEVVELLMPEVVESAAMLLDFMDGRRPDVTPALTANPCKKCEFRGAHLSPNGFNECWGETPPIGAHVIDLPHGIRGKELGAAVTAMLDRRDYELANIPDAVIEGGKSYGPPRRHHVQTLRTNKPVQAPELVEVLRGLEYPLHFIDFEASRIPVPYLPGMKPYEQVAFQFSCHTLASPDATEMQHSQWLNLRDVYPNNEFVRELRNAIGDRGTVLVWSHYEKSTLRGVRRQLRERGLLDASLAAWFQSVVGPLAGPDEK
;
A
#
# COMPACT_ATOMS: atom_id res chain seq x y z
N ASN A 1 3.58 -10.90 5.33
CA ASN A 1 4.86 -11.40 5.84
C ASN A 1 4.68 -11.64 7.34
N TRP A 2 4.25 -12.84 7.74
CA TRP A 2 3.90 -13.15 9.15
C TRP A 2 5.13 -13.63 9.94
N ARG A 3 6.12 -14.18 9.24
CA ARG A 3 7.30 -14.82 9.85
C ARG A 3 8.18 -13.83 10.60
N GLU A 4 8.39 -12.65 10.05
CA GLU A 4 9.18 -11.59 10.70
C GLU A 4 8.66 -11.24 12.10
N TYR A 5 7.34 -11.10 12.26
CA TYR A 5 6.72 -10.86 13.57
C TYR A 5 6.92 -12.02 14.54
N LEU A 6 6.90 -13.26 14.05
CA LEU A 6 7.09 -14.44 14.89
C LEU A 6 8.56 -14.62 15.28
N LEU A 7 9.51 -14.26 14.41
CA LEU A 7 10.93 -14.21 14.77
C LEU A 7 11.18 -13.12 15.82
N ASP A 8 10.60 -11.93 15.64
CA ASP A 8 10.74 -10.82 16.59
C ASP A 8 10.19 -11.18 17.98
N ILE A 9 8.95 -11.68 18.09
CA ILE A 9 8.41 -12.11 19.39
C ILE A 9 9.20 -13.29 19.98
N THR A 10 9.74 -14.20 19.16
CA THR A 10 10.61 -15.28 19.65
C THR A 10 11.91 -14.72 20.24
N PHE A 11 12.55 -13.76 19.58
CA PHE A 11 13.72 -13.06 20.09
C PHE A 11 13.41 -12.33 21.40
N GLN A 12 12.28 -11.62 21.49
CA GLN A 12 11.84 -10.98 22.72
C GLN A 12 11.62 -11.98 23.85
N VAL A 13 11.03 -13.15 23.57
CA VAL A 13 10.87 -14.22 24.57
C VAL A 13 12.22 -14.77 25.02
N MET A 14 13.16 -15.00 24.10
CA MET A 14 14.52 -15.43 24.41
C MET A 14 15.19 -14.45 25.40
N VAL A 15 15.13 -13.15 25.09
CA VAL A 15 15.68 -12.09 25.96
C VAL A 15 14.93 -12.03 27.30
N ALA A 16 13.60 -12.09 27.30
CA ALA A 16 12.79 -12.02 28.50
C ALA A 16 13.06 -13.20 29.45
N ARG A 17 13.21 -14.41 28.92
CA ARG A 17 13.59 -15.62 29.69
C ARG A 17 14.98 -15.48 30.30
N ALA A 18 15.94 -14.98 29.53
CA ALA A 18 17.31 -14.75 30.00
C ALA A 18 17.36 -13.68 31.11
N ALA A 19 16.61 -12.59 30.95
CA ALA A 19 16.57 -11.49 31.92
C ALA A 19 15.78 -11.80 33.19
N ASN A 20 14.83 -12.74 33.15
CA ASN A 20 13.92 -13.05 34.26
C ASN A 20 13.89 -14.55 34.58
N PRO A 21 15.01 -15.13 35.08
CA PRO A 21 15.07 -16.55 35.40
C PRO A 21 14.04 -16.90 36.48
N GLY A 22 13.10 -17.80 36.16
CA GLY A 22 12.06 -18.27 37.07
C GLY A 22 10.64 -17.73 36.78
N LEU A 23 10.48 -16.76 35.88
CA LEU A 23 9.15 -16.35 35.41
C LEU A 23 8.66 -17.22 34.25
N GLN A 24 7.37 -17.55 34.26
CA GLN A 24 6.72 -18.15 33.10
C GLN A 24 6.37 -17.05 32.09
N ILE A 25 6.95 -17.13 30.90
CA ILE A 25 6.70 -16.18 29.81
C ILE A 25 5.70 -16.78 28.83
N THR A 26 4.53 -16.14 28.70
CA THR A 26 3.48 -16.50 27.73
C THR A 26 3.41 -15.44 26.62
N PRO A 27 3.99 -15.70 25.43
CA PRO A 27 3.93 -14.75 24.32
C PRO A 27 2.55 -14.69 23.68
N LYS A 28 2.04 -13.48 23.48
CA LYS A 28 0.80 -13.24 22.74
C LYS A 28 0.97 -12.14 21.71
N LEU A 29 0.41 -12.35 20.52
CA LEU A 29 0.23 -11.27 19.55
C LEU A 29 -1.07 -10.54 19.86
N CYS A 30 -0.98 -9.24 20.15
CA CYS A 30 -2.13 -8.34 20.25
C CYS A 30 -2.45 -7.78 18.86
N MET A 31 -3.58 -8.15 18.30
CA MET A 31 -3.97 -7.80 16.94
C MET A 31 -5.33 -7.11 16.88
N VAL A 32 -5.51 -6.24 15.89
CA VAL A 32 -6.82 -5.66 15.58
C VAL A 32 -7.67 -6.70 14.84
N ASN A 33 -8.78 -7.13 15.45
CA ASN A 33 -9.77 -8.00 14.83
C ASN A 33 -10.65 -7.19 13.88
N LYS A 34 -10.30 -7.23 12.59
CA LYS A 34 -10.99 -6.48 11.50
C LYS A 34 -12.44 -6.90 11.26
N THR A 35 -12.90 -7.98 11.89
CA THR A 35 -14.26 -8.52 11.70
C THR A 35 -15.20 -8.16 12.85
N LYS A 36 -14.65 -7.84 14.03
CA LYS A 36 -15.41 -7.52 15.24
C LYS A 36 -15.86 -6.06 15.20
N PRO A 37 -17.17 -5.77 15.08
CA PRO A 37 -17.66 -4.40 15.21
C PRO A 37 -17.50 -3.94 16.67
N SER A 38 -17.45 -2.63 16.88
CA SER A 38 -17.55 -2.02 18.21
C SER A 38 -18.79 -1.16 18.28
N ASN A 39 -19.51 -1.20 19.39
CA ASN A 39 -20.68 -0.37 19.66
C ASN A 39 -20.33 0.88 20.47
N ILE A 40 -19.05 1.06 20.81
CA ILE A 40 -18.60 2.21 21.57
C ILE A 40 -18.52 3.42 20.64
N GLU A 41 -19.36 4.41 20.93
CA GLU A 41 -19.39 5.67 20.20
C GLU A 41 -18.12 6.49 20.48
N ALA A 42 -17.54 7.05 19.41
CA ALA A 42 -16.47 8.03 19.42
C ALA A 42 -15.33 7.70 20.40
N ILE A 43 -14.74 6.51 20.27
CA ILE A 43 -13.63 6.06 21.14
C ILE A 43 -12.50 7.12 21.20
N TYR A 44 -12.17 7.73 20.06
CA TYR A 44 -11.13 8.77 19.99
C TYR A 44 -11.45 10.02 20.82
N ALA A 45 -12.74 10.37 20.98
CA ALA A 45 -13.15 11.56 21.73
C ALA A 45 -13.04 11.35 23.25
N LYS A 46 -12.75 10.10 23.66
CA LYS A 46 -12.52 9.68 25.04
C LYS A 46 -11.03 9.47 25.32
N ILE A 47 -10.15 9.98 24.46
CA ILE A 47 -8.70 9.90 24.61
C ILE A 47 -8.18 11.33 24.68
N ASP A 48 -7.80 11.76 25.88
CA ASP A 48 -7.17 13.06 26.08
C ASP A 48 -5.67 12.92 25.95
N LEU A 49 -5.07 13.76 25.11
CA LEU A 49 -3.62 13.89 25.05
C LEU A 49 -3.16 14.71 26.26
N LEU A 50 -2.10 14.25 26.91
CA LEU A 50 -1.47 14.98 27.99
C LEU A 50 -0.46 15.96 27.39
N ASP A 51 -0.57 17.24 27.73
CA ASP A 51 0.45 18.24 27.43
C ASP A 51 1.67 17.99 28.34
N ASP A 52 2.60 17.15 27.87
CA ASP A 52 3.94 17.07 28.44
C ASP A 52 5.03 17.30 27.39
N ASP A 53 6.19 17.80 27.84
CA ASP A 53 7.41 18.00 27.03
C ASP A 53 8.07 16.68 26.61
N ALA A 54 7.39 15.54 26.78
CA ALA A 54 7.88 14.27 26.28
C ALA A 54 7.92 14.29 24.75
N ASP A 55 8.83 13.52 24.17
CA ASP A 55 9.03 13.38 22.73
C ASP A 55 7.71 13.43 21.95
N ARG A 56 7.53 14.46 21.10
CA ARG A 56 6.33 14.68 20.28
C ARG A 56 5.97 13.48 19.39
N SER A 57 6.88 12.54 19.19
CA SER A 57 6.63 11.28 18.47
C SER A 57 5.82 10.26 19.28
N LYS A 58 5.72 10.41 20.61
CA LYS A 58 5.02 9.51 21.53
C LYS A 58 4.20 10.31 22.56
N PRO A 59 3.17 11.05 22.12
CA PRO A 59 2.34 11.80 23.04
C PRO A 59 1.72 10.86 24.06
N ARG A 60 1.76 11.25 25.34
CA ARG A 60 1.05 10.52 26.38
C ARG A 60 -0.44 10.80 26.27
N ALA A 61 -1.23 9.80 26.56
CA ALA A 61 -2.68 9.88 26.46
C ALA A 61 -3.36 9.17 27.63
N VAL A 62 -4.54 9.65 28.01
CA VAL A 62 -5.40 9.05 29.02
C VAL A 62 -6.75 8.76 28.41
N PHE A 63 -7.24 7.54 28.60
CA PHE A 63 -8.61 7.21 28.24
C PHE A 63 -9.55 7.70 29.35
N THR A 64 -10.46 8.61 29.02
CA THR A 64 -11.43 9.23 29.93
C THR A 64 -12.82 8.60 29.85
N GLY A 65 -12.99 7.59 28.99
CA GLY A 65 -14.23 6.82 28.89
C GLY A 65 -14.37 5.70 29.92
N ASP A 66 -15.44 4.92 29.79
CA ASP A 66 -15.66 3.72 30.61
C ASP A 66 -14.72 2.58 30.17
N ALA A 67 -13.64 2.39 30.94
CA ALA A 67 -12.65 1.35 30.68
C ALA A 67 -13.22 -0.08 30.77
N LYS A 68 -14.24 -0.32 31.60
CA LYS A 68 -14.88 -1.65 31.70
C LYS A 68 -15.72 -1.93 30.47
N ALA A 69 -16.47 -0.93 29.99
CA ALA A 69 -17.20 -1.03 28.73
C ALA A 69 -16.24 -1.24 27.55
N LEU A 70 -15.12 -0.52 27.51
CA LEU A 70 -14.09 -0.71 26.49
C LEU A 70 -13.49 -2.12 26.54
N ALA A 71 -13.17 -2.63 27.73
CA ALA A 71 -12.67 -3.99 27.88
C ALA A 71 -13.70 -5.06 27.46
N ALA A 72 -15.00 -4.81 27.65
CA ALA A 72 -16.05 -5.74 27.27
C ALA A 72 -16.34 -5.75 25.75
N ASP A 73 -16.20 -4.60 25.07
CA ASP A 73 -16.58 -4.40 23.66
C ASP A 73 -15.40 -3.93 22.77
N HIS A 74 -14.17 -4.28 23.14
CA HIS A 74 -12.99 -4.01 22.33
C HIS A 74 -12.98 -4.86 21.05
N PHE A 75 -12.22 -4.41 20.06
CA PHE A 75 -12.00 -5.08 18.78
C PHE A 75 -10.59 -5.69 18.65
N LEU A 76 -9.90 -5.91 19.76
CA LEU A 76 -8.61 -6.61 19.81
C LEU A 76 -8.75 -8.13 19.95
N GLU A 77 -7.78 -8.86 19.44
CA GLU A 77 -7.57 -10.30 19.60
C GLU A 77 -6.20 -10.55 20.22
N PHE A 78 -6.10 -11.51 21.14
CA PHE A 78 -4.83 -11.89 21.78
C PHE A 78 -4.52 -13.34 21.46
N ILE A 79 -3.62 -13.56 20.50
CA ILE A 79 -3.31 -14.89 19.97
C ILE A 79 -2.10 -15.43 20.72
N ASP A 80 -2.27 -16.55 21.43
CA ASP A 80 -1.16 -17.27 22.05
C ASP A 80 -0.22 -17.82 20.98
N CYS A 81 1.06 -17.49 21.09
CA CYS A 81 2.09 -17.88 20.12
C CYS A 81 3.14 -18.83 20.71
N THR A 82 2.88 -19.41 21.90
CA THR A 82 3.85 -20.23 22.63
C THR A 82 4.40 -21.35 21.77
N GLU A 83 3.54 -22.14 21.11
CA GLU A 83 3.98 -23.27 20.28
C GLU A 83 4.90 -22.85 19.13
N VAL A 84 4.58 -21.74 18.45
CA VAL A 84 5.38 -21.27 17.32
C VAL A 84 6.70 -20.64 17.79
N VAL A 85 6.68 -19.96 18.94
CA VAL A 85 7.90 -19.44 19.57
C VAL A 85 8.85 -20.57 19.93
N GLU A 86 8.37 -21.67 20.52
CA GLU A 86 9.22 -22.83 20.82
C GLU A 86 9.80 -23.46 19.55
N LEU A 87 9.02 -23.52 18.48
CA LEU A 87 9.47 -24.06 17.20
C LEU A 87 10.59 -23.21 16.56
N LEU A 88 10.48 -21.88 16.65
CA LEU A 88 11.45 -20.94 16.04
C LEU A 88 12.66 -20.64 16.94
N MET A 89 12.59 -20.99 18.22
CA MET A 89 13.64 -20.67 19.21
C MET A 89 15.05 -21.10 18.77
N PRO A 90 15.27 -22.32 18.24
CA PRO A 90 16.63 -22.74 17.84
C PRO A 90 17.23 -21.84 16.75
N GLU A 91 16.45 -21.47 15.73
CA GLU A 91 16.90 -20.59 14.64
C GLU A 91 17.23 -19.18 15.17
N VAL A 92 16.40 -18.66 16.07
CA VAL A 92 16.60 -17.33 16.65
C VAL A 92 17.84 -17.30 17.55
N VAL A 93 18.09 -18.36 18.33
CA VAL A 93 19.30 -18.50 19.13
C VAL A 93 20.55 -18.54 18.25
N GLU A 94 20.53 -19.32 17.16
CA GLU A 94 21.64 -19.37 16.20
C GLU A 94 21.88 -18.01 15.53
N SER A 95 20.81 -17.36 15.06
CA SER A 95 20.89 -16.04 14.43
C SER A 95 21.42 -14.97 15.40
N ALA A 96 20.99 -15.00 16.66
CA ALA A 96 21.49 -14.09 17.69
C ALA A 96 22.97 -14.34 17.99
N ALA A 97 23.41 -15.60 18.04
CA ALA A 97 24.83 -15.94 18.21
C ALA A 97 25.69 -15.43 17.04
N MET A 98 25.22 -15.60 15.79
CA MET A 98 25.90 -15.04 14.62
C MET A 98 26.01 -13.51 14.67
N LEU A 99 24.98 -12.82 15.17
CA LEU A 99 25.02 -11.37 15.35
C LEU A 99 26.04 -10.96 16.41
N LEU A 100 26.15 -11.70 17.51
CA LEU A 100 27.18 -11.44 18.54
C LEU A 100 28.58 -11.66 17.99
N ASP A 101 28.82 -12.75 17.25
CA ASP A 101 30.10 -13.01 16.58
C ASP A 101 30.48 -11.86 15.63
N PHE A 102 29.49 -11.35 14.87
CA PHE A 102 29.69 -10.21 13.99
C PHE A 102 30.05 -8.93 14.76
N MET A 103 29.36 -8.65 15.86
CA MET A 103 29.67 -7.52 16.75
C MET A 103 31.06 -7.62 17.37
N ASP A 104 31.55 -8.84 17.61
CA ASP A 104 32.91 -9.14 18.08
C ASP A 104 33.96 -9.12 16.94
N GLY A 105 33.59 -8.63 15.75
CA GLY A 105 34.47 -8.42 14.62
C GLY A 105 34.70 -9.64 13.73
N ARG A 106 34.03 -10.77 14.00
CA ARG A 106 34.05 -11.94 13.10
C ARG A 106 33.09 -11.69 11.95
N ARG A 107 33.62 -11.14 10.86
CA ARG A 107 32.83 -10.94 9.65
C ARG A 107 32.53 -12.30 9.01
N PRO A 108 31.27 -12.59 8.67
CA PRO A 108 30.96 -13.79 7.92
C PRO A 108 31.59 -13.67 6.52
N ASP A 109 32.19 -14.75 6.04
CA ASP A 109 32.75 -14.82 4.69
C ASP A 109 31.62 -14.97 3.68
N VAL A 110 31.03 -13.83 3.30
CA VAL A 110 29.89 -13.75 2.39
C VAL A 110 30.28 -12.95 1.17
N THR A 111 30.23 -13.60 0.00
CA THR A 111 30.25 -12.90 -1.28
C THR A 111 28.82 -12.56 -1.68
N PRO A 112 28.43 -11.28 -1.76
CA PRO A 112 27.07 -10.90 -2.12
C PRO A 112 26.76 -11.30 -3.57
N ALA A 113 25.63 -11.97 -3.78
CA ALA A 113 25.15 -12.30 -5.12
C ALA A 113 24.56 -11.05 -5.79
N LEU A 114 25.12 -10.65 -6.94
CA LEU A 114 24.61 -9.55 -7.76
C LEU A 114 23.26 -9.94 -8.37
N THR A 115 22.17 -9.55 -7.70
CA THR A 115 20.82 -9.95 -8.07
C THR A 115 19.91 -8.73 -8.15
N ALA A 116 19.05 -8.69 -9.18
CA ALA A 116 18.32 -7.47 -9.51
C ALA A 116 17.40 -6.97 -8.39
N ASN A 117 16.66 -7.84 -7.71
CA ASN A 117 15.71 -7.42 -6.68
C ASN A 117 16.40 -6.92 -5.40
N PRO A 118 17.33 -7.67 -4.76
CA PRO A 118 18.08 -7.17 -3.61
C PRO A 118 18.93 -5.94 -3.94
N CYS A 119 19.65 -5.94 -5.06
CA CYS A 119 20.50 -4.79 -5.43
C CYS A 119 19.68 -3.54 -5.75
N LYS A 120 18.47 -3.67 -6.32
CA LYS A 120 17.59 -2.52 -6.57
C LYS A 120 17.18 -1.80 -5.27
N LYS A 121 17.01 -2.55 -4.19
CA LYS A 121 16.62 -2.05 -2.85
C LYS A 121 17.81 -1.91 -1.88
N CYS A 122 19.03 -2.07 -2.38
CA CYS A 122 20.21 -1.99 -1.53
C CYS A 122 20.30 -0.61 -0.90
N GLU A 123 20.43 -0.56 0.43
CA GLU A 123 20.50 0.70 1.19
C GLU A 123 21.72 1.55 0.83
N PHE A 124 22.78 0.92 0.30
CA PHE A 124 23.99 1.61 -0.15
C PHE A 124 23.83 2.22 -1.56
N ARG A 125 22.81 1.83 -2.32
CA ARG A 125 22.63 2.29 -3.70
C ARG A 125 22.22 3.77 -3.72
N GLY A 126 23.06 4.61 -4.32
CA GLY A 126 22.85 6.06 -4.33
C GLY A 126 23.20 6.77 -3.02
N ALA A 127 23.71 6.05 -2.02
CA ALA A 127 24.15 6.64 -0.76
C ALA A 127 25.53 7.32 -0.92
N HIS A 128 25.68 8.53 -0.36
CA HIS A 128 26.95 9.26 -0.34
C HIS A 128 27.86 8.78 0.79
N LEU A 129 28.26 7.50 0.73
CA LEU A 129 29.15 6.86 1.70
C LEU A 129 30.52 6.58 1.07
N SER A 130 31.57 6.61 1.88
CA SER A 130 32.91 6.17 1.50
C SER A 130 33.55 5.40 2.67
N PRO A 131 33.71 4.07 2.56
CA PRO A 131 33.38 3.22 1.42
C PRO A 131 31.86 3.04 1.18
N ASN A 132 31.48 2.56 -0.01
CA ASN A 132 30.09 2.28 -0.39
C ASN A 132 29.96 0.83 -0.91
N GLY A 133 29.21 -0.01 -0.19
CA GLY A 133 29.08 -1.43 -0.52
C GLY A 133 28.40 -1.72 -1.87
N PHE A 134 27.50 -0.85 -2.36
CA PHE A 134 26.92 -1.02 -3.70
C PHE A 134 27.96 -0.78 -4.79
N ASN A 135 28.79 0.26 -4.64
CA ASN A 135 29.88 0.55 -5.58
C ASN A 135 30.99 -0.50 -5.50
N GLU A 136 31.24 -1.10 -4.34
CA GLU A 136 32.15 -2.26 -4.23
C GLU A 136 31.61 -3.47 -5.00
N CYS A 137 30.29 -3.71 -4.93
CA CYS A 137 29.64 -4.81 -5.65
C CYS A 137 29.62 -4.58 -7.17
N TRP A 138 29.23 -3.38 -7.62
CA TRP A 138 28.91 -3.10 -9.02
C TRP A 138 29.98 -2.31 -9.76
N GLY A 139 30.82 -1.55 -9.06
CA GLY A 139 31.73 -0.57 -9.63
C GLY A 139 31.04 0.76 -9.96
N GLU A 140 31.54 1.46 -10.97
CA GLU A 140 30.87 2.63 -11.55
C GLU A 140 29.57 2.19 -12.22
N THR A 141 28.47 2.86 -11.89
CA THR A 141 27.14 2.51 -12.38
C THR A 141 26.39 3.73 -12.89
N PRO A 142 25.48 3.56 -13.87
CA PRO A 142 24.61 4.63 -14.32
C PRO A 142 23.68 5.10 -13.19
N PRO A 143 23.14 6.33 -13.30
CA PRO A 143 22.18 6.85 -12.34
C PRO A 143 20.97 5.95 -12.14
N ILE A 144 20.31 6.09 -10.99
CA ILE A 144 19.04 5.42 -10.71
C ILE A 144 18.02 5.81 -11.78
N GLY A 145 17.36 4.79 -12.35
CA GLY A 145 16.45 4.92 -13.48
C GLY A 145 17.09 4.61 -14.83
N ALA A 146 18.42 4.66 -14.94
CA ALA A 146 19.17 4.29 -16.14
C ALA A 146 19.89 2.93 -16.02
N HIS A 147 19.88 2.30 -14.84
CA HIS A 147 20.51 0.99 -14.64
C HIS A 147 19.61 -0.17 -15.09
N VAL A 148 20.18 -1.25 -15.62
CA VAL A 148 19.48 -2.47 -16.05
C VAL A 148 18.55 -3.08 -14.99
N ILE A 149 18.86 -2.92 -13.69
CA ILE A 149 18.02 -3.41 -12.58
C ILE A 149 16.80 -2.50 -12.31
N ASP A 150 16.77 -1.30 -12.88
CA ASP A 150 15.64 -0.38 -12.76
C ASP A 150 14.48 -0.69 -13.70
N LEU A 151 14.66 -1.65 -14.63
CA LEU A 151 13.66 -2.08 -15.58
C LEU A 151 12.27 -2.25 -14.94
N PRO A 152 11.22 -1.60 -15.47
CA PRO A 152 9.86 -1.72 -14.96
C PRO A 152 9.40 -3.19 -14.88
N HIS A 153 8.73 -3.52 -13.77
CA HIS A 153 8.26 -4.89 -13.45
C HIS A 153 9.37 -5.95 -13.32
N GLY A 154 10.64 -5.52 -13.26
CA GLY A 154 11.81 -6.36 -13.05
C GLY A 154 12.14 -7.27 -14.24
N ILE A 155 13.16 -8.09 -14.06
CA ILE A 155 13.65 -9.04 -15.06
C ILE A 155 12.85 -10.33 -14.94
N ARG A 156 11.94 -10.56 -15.90
CA ARG A 156 11.06 -11.74 -15.94
C ARG A 156 11.07 -12.35 -17.33
N GLY A 157 11.21 -13.68 -17.40
CA GLY A 157 11.27 -14.43 -18.65
C GLY A 157 12.71 -14.87 -18.99
N LYS A 158 12.82 -16.02 -19.65
CA LYS A 158 14.11 -16.68 -19.92
C LYS A 158 15.01 -15.85 -20.84
N GLU A 159 14.45 -15.29 -21.91
CA GLU A 159 15.20 -14.50 -22.90
C GLU A 159 15.72 -13.19 -22.33
N LEU A 160 14.84 -12.43 -21.66
CA LEU A 160 15.23 -11.20 -20.97
C LEU A 160 16.24 -11.46 -19.85
N GLY A 161 16.06 -12.54 -19.09
CA GLY A 161 17.02 -12.97 -18.07
C GLY A 161 18.41 -13.24 -18.67
N ALA A 162 18.47 -14.02 -19.75
CA ALA A 162 19.72 -14.32 -20.44
C ALA A 162 20.38 -13.06 -21.03
N ALA A 163 19.61 -12.17 -21.64
CA ALA A 163 20.12 -10.91 -22.17
C ALA A 163 20.72 -10.03 -21.07
N VAL A 164 20.02 -9.89 -19.94
CA VAL A 164 20.54 -9.11 -18.81
C VAL A 164 21.77 -9.80 -18.21
N THR A 165 21.79 -11.11 -18.03
CA THR A 165 22.99 -11.83 -17.57
C THR A 165 24.19 -11.55 -18.48
N ALA A 166 24.03 -11.61 -19.80
CA ALA A 166 25.11 -11.29 -20.74
C ALA A 166 25.55 -9.81 -20.68
N MET A 167 24.66 -8.89 -20.31
CA MET A 167 25.02 -7.49 -20.03
C MET A 167 25.82 -7.37 -18.73
N LEU A 168 25.40 -8.06 -17.66
CA LEU A 168 26.09 -8.10 -16.38
C LEU A 168 27.52 -8.67 -16.51
N ASP A 169 27.70 -9.75 -17.26
CA ASP A 169 29.00 -10.39 -17.49
C ASP A 169 30.00 -9.43 -18.17
N ARG A 170 29.50 -8.49 -18.97
CA ARG A 170 30.28 -7.46 -19.68
C ARG A 170 30.37 -6.13 -18.94
N ARG A 171 29.77 -6.04 -17.74
CA ARG A 171 29.61 -4.80 -16.97
C ARG A 171 28.90 -3.67 -17.75
N ASP A 172 27.98 -4.05 -18.64
CA ASP A 172 27.10 -3.13 -19.34
C ASP A 172 25.83 -2.94 -18.51
N TYR A 173 25.79 -1.88 -17.70
CA TYR A 173 24.70 -1.66 -16.77
C TYR A 173 23.61 -0.73 -17.33
N GLU A 174 23.76 -0.22 -18.55
CA GLU A 174 22.85 0.76 -19.13
C GLU A 174 21.55 0.10 -19.60
N LEU A 175 20.43 0.51 -19.00
CA LEU A 175 19.09 0.07 -19.37
C LEU A 175 18.76 0.41 -20.84
N ALA A 176 19.31 1.52 -21.35
CA ALA A 176 19.17 1.90 -22.75
C ALA A 176 19.78 0.89 -23.74
N ASN A 177 20.72 0.05 -23.29
CA ASN A 177 21.40 -0.94 -24.13
C ASN A 177 20.65 -2.28 -24.24
N ILE A 178 19.54 -2.47 -23.51
CA ILE A 178 18.75 -3.71 -23.62
C ILE A 178 18.12 -3.82 -25.02
N PRO A 179 18.28 -4.94 -25.76
CA PRO A 179 17.70 -5.11 -27.10
C PRO A 179 16.16 -5.05 -27.14
N ASP A 180 15.58 -4.42 -28.16
CA ASP A 180 14.11 -4.30 -28.28
C ASP A 180 13.40 -5.64 -28.37
N ALA A 181 13.99 -6.59 -29.11
CA ALA A 181 13.46 -7.94 -29.28
C ALA A 181 13.19 -8.67 -27.95
N VAL A 182 13.96 -8.36 -26.89
CA VAL A 182 13.77 -8.99 -25.56
C VAL A 182 12.86 -8.18 -24.63
N ILE A 183 12.62 -6.90 -24.93
CA ILE A 183 11.74 -6.02 -24.15
C ILE A 183 10.28 -6.17 -24.60
N GLU A 184 10.06 -6.53 -25.85
CA GLU A 184 8.75 -6.73 -26.46
C GLU A 184 7.96 -7.92 -25.89
N GLY A 185 8.64 -8.84 -25.20
CA GLY A 185 8.06 -10.04 -24.60
C GLY A 185 7.05 -9.73 -23.48
N GLY A 186 5.75 -9.91 -23.79
CA GLY A 186 4.67 -10.00 -22.79
C GLY A 186 3.63 -8.89 -22.90
N LYS A 187 2.34 -9.29 -23.01
CA LYS A 187 1.20 -8.37 -23.22
C LYS A 187 1.05 -7.32 -22.11
N SER A 188 1.27 -7.69 -20.85
CA SER A 188 0.99 -6.80 -19.69
C SER A 188 2.18 -5.93 -19.25
N TYR A 189 3.41 -6.38 -19.44
CA TYR A 189 4.63 -5.70 -18.95
C TYR A 189 5.46 -5.06 -20.05
N GLY A 190 5.24 -5.43 -21.32
CA GLY A 190 5.97 -4.92 -22.46
C GLY A 190 5.87 -3.40 -22.62
N PRO A 191 4.66 -2.78 -22.60
CA PRO A 191 4.53 -1.35 -22.84
C PRO A 191 5.30 -0.48 -21.82
N PRO A 192 5.18 -0.65 -20.49
CA PRO A 192 5.95 0.13 -19.53
C PRO A 192 7.47 0.00 -19.72
N ARG A 193 7.97 -1.21 -20.00
CA ARG A 193 9.40 -1.44 -20.24
C ARG A 193 9.89 -0.75 -21.52
N ARG A 194 9.16 -0.91 -22.63
CA ARG A 194 9.47 -0.24 -23.91
C ARG A 194 9.48 1.27 -23.74
N HIS A 195 8.46 1.83 -23.08
CA HIS A 195 8.36 3.26 -22.89
C HIS A 195 9.54 3.82 -22.08
N HIS A 196 9.95 3.11 -21.03
CA HIS A 196 11.12 3.50 -20.22
C HIS A 196 12.40 3.47 -21.05
N VAL A 197 12.69 2.37 -21.73
CA VAL A 197 13.90 2.22 -22.57
C VAL A 197 13.92 3.24 -23.70
N GLN A 198 12.79 3.45 -24.38
CA GLN A 198 12.65 4.45 -25.44
C GLN A 198 12.84 5.88 -24.90
N THR A 199 12.32 6.18 -23.71
CA THR A 199 12.51 7.49 -23.07
C THR A 199 13.99 7.72 -22.76
N LEU A 200 14.71 6.72 -22.24
CA LEU A 200 16.15 6.83 -22.00
C LEU A 200 16.95 7.06 -23.29
N ARG A 201 16.59 6.37 -24.38
CA ARG A 201 17.28 6.52 -25.67
C ARG A 201 17.01 7.84 -26.37
N THR A 202 15.78 8.34 -26.26
CA THR A 202 15.33 9.52 -27.04
C THR A 202 15.33 10.81 -26.22
N ASN A 203 15.36 10.68 -24.89
CA ASN A 203 15.12 11.76 -23.94
C ASN A 203 13.80 12.51 -24.19
N LYS A 204 12.77 11.78 -24.68
CA LYS A 204 11.43 12.32 -24.98
C LYS A 204 10.33 11.43 -24.40
N PRO A 205 9.20 12.01 -23.95
CA PRO A 205 8.03 11.22 -23.56
C PRO A 205 7.51 10.37 -24.71
N VAL A 206 7.10 9.14 -24.39
CA VAL A 206 6.43 8.27 -25.37
C VAL A 206 4.95 8.61 -25.42
N GLN A 207 4.46 8.99 -26.60
CA GLN A 207 3.05 9.22 -26.87
C GLN A 207 2.56 8.17 -27.87
N ALA A 208 1.61 7.34 -27.44
CA ALA A 208 1.03 6.31 -28.30
C ALA A 208 0.14 6.98 -29.37
N PRO A 209 0.27 6.61 -30.66
CA PRO A 209 -0.57 7.17 -31.73
C PRO A 209 -2.08 7.01 -31.47
N GLU A 210 -2.46 5.95 -30.76
CA GLU A 210 -3.84 5.60 -30.44
C GLU A 210 -4.47 6.50 -29.37
N LEU A 211 -3.66 7.31 -28.65
CA LEU A 211 -4.15 8.20 -27.59
C LEU A 211 -5.30 9.08 -28.07
N VAL A 212 -5.19 9.63 -29.28
CA VAL A 212 -6.22 10.50 -29.87
C VAL A 212 -7.52 9.74 -30.08
N GLU A 213 -7.47 8.50 -30.56
CA GLU A 213 -8.68 7.68 -30.77
C GLU A 213 -9.33 7.29 -29.44
N VAL A 214 -8.53 6.99 -28.41
CA VAL A 214 -9.04 6.73 -27.06
C VAL A 214 -9.76 7.96 -26.50
N LEU A 215 -9.18 9.16 -26.66
CA LEU A 215 -9.79 10.40 -26.20
C LEU A 215 -11.06 10.76 -26.99
N ARG A 216 -11.13 10.44 -28.29
CA ARG A 216 -12.35 10.64 -29.11
C ARG A 216 -13.50 9.72 -28.70
N GLY A 217 -13.21 8.57 -28.12
CA GLY A 217 -14.22 7.62 -27.64
C GLY A 217 -14.91 8.02 -26.33
N LEU A 218 -14.47 9.10 -25.67
CA LEU A 218 -15.05 9.54 -24.40
C LEU A 218 -16.39 10.23 -24.62
N GLU A 219 -17.40 9.84 -23.85
CA GLU A 219 -18.71 10.46 -23.82
C GLU A 219 -18.71 11.65 -22.85
N TYR A 220 -19.17 12.81 -23.31
CA TYR A 220 -19.33 14.00 -22.47
C TYR A 220 -20.66 13.97 -21.68
N PRO A 221 -20.72 14.57 -20.48
CA PRO A 221 -19.67 15.33 -19.80
C PRO A 221 -18.48 14.47 -19.33
N LEU A 222 -17.27 15.05 -19.30
CA LEU A 222 -16.09 14.41 -18.70
C LEU A 222 -15.96 14.85 -17.24
N HIS A 223 -15.93 13.90 -16.32
CA HIS A 223 -15.80 14.15 -14.88
C HIS A 223 -14.43 13.73 -14.40
N PHE A 224 -13.63 14.69 -13.93
CA PHE A 224 -12.32 14.46 -13.32
C PHE A 224 -12.49 14.45 -11.82
N ILE A 225 -12.34 13.28 -11.21
CA ILE A 225 -12.75 13.05 -9.82
C ILE A 225 -11.57 12.61 -8.97
N ASP A 226 -11.53 13.13 -7.76
CA ASP A 226 -10.60 12.73 -6.71
C ASP A 226 -11.35 12.52 -5.38
N PHE A 227 -10.99 11.48 -4.63
CA PHE A 227 -11.66 11.11 -3.37
C PHE A 227 -10.68 11.10 -2.21
N GLU A 228 -11.13 11.60 -1.06
CA GLU A 228 -10.46 11.31 0.22
C GLU A 228 -11.26 10.28 1.00
N ALA A 229 -10.55 9.23 1.42
CA ALA A 229 -11.11 8.21 2.28
C ALA A 229 -10.11 7.76 3.34
N SER A 230 -10.63 7.29 4.47
CA SER A 230 -9.83 6.75 5.56
C SER A 230 -10.18 5.29 5.84
N ARG A 231 -9.22 4.59 6.46
CA ARG A 231 -9.39 3.25 7.02
C ARG A 231 -8.72 3.26 8.38
N ILE A 232 -9.37 3.86 9.36
CA ILE A 232 -8.79 3.99 10.70
C ILE A 232 -8.95 2.68 11.48
N PRO A 233 -7.95 2.31 12.31
CA PRO A 233 -8.01 1.08 13.10
C PRO A 233 -9.06 1.13 14.21
N VAL A 234 -9.35 2.32 14.73
CA VAL A 234 -10.32 2.53 15.82
C VAL A 234 -11.65 2.96 15.22
N PRO A 235 -12.72 2.15 15.30
CA PRO A 235 -14.05 2.55 14.88
C PRO A 235 -14.52 3.81 15.63
N TYR A 236 -15.22 4.71 14.93
CA TYR A 236 -15.70 5.95 15.54
C TYR A 236 -17.21 6.07 15.64
N LEU A 237 -17.95 5.29 14.86
CA LEU A 237 -19.39 5.15 15.00
C LEU A 237 -19.72 3.75 15.49
N PRO A 238 -20.77 3.60 16.31
CA PRO A 238 -21.29 2.30 16.69
C PRO A 238 -21.57 1.40 15.48
N GLY A 239 -21.23 0.12 15.62
CA GLY A 239 -21.42 -0.91 14.59
C GLY A 239 -20.36 -0.90 13.48
N MET A 240 -19.40 0.03 13.49
CA MET A 240 -18.28 0.01 12.55
C MET A 240 -17.23 -1.04 12.94
N LYS A 241 -16.55 -1.57 11.91
CA LYS A 241 -15.41 -2.48 12.08
C LYS A 241 -14.08 -1.74 11.91
N PRO A 242 -12.99 -2.22 12.53
CA PRO A 242 -11.66 -1.67 12.27
C PRO A 242 -11.30 -1.67 10.78
N TYR A 243 -10.68 -0.58 10.32
CA TYR A 243 -10.30 -0.37 8.92
C TYR A 243 -11.46 -0.39 7.92
N GLU A 244 -12.70 -0.26 8.39
CA GLU A 244 -13.84 -0.03 7.51
C GLU A 244 -13.59 1.25 6.69
N GLN A 245 -13.81 1.17 5.38
CA GLN A 245 -13.54 2.29 4.49
C GLN A 245 -14.58 3.40 4.67
N VAL A 246 -14.10 4.63 4.79
CA VAL A 246 -14.89 5.83 5.05
C VAL A 246 -14.50 6.87 4.03
N ALA A 247 -15.35 7.13 3.04
CA ALA A 247 -15.18 8.22 2.11
C ALA A 247 -15.79 9.49 2.71
N PHE A 248 -14.98 10.52 2.91
CA PHE A 248 -15.39 11.72 3.63
C PHE A 248 -15.26 13.01 2.81
N GLN A 249 -14.61 12.96 1.64
CA GLN A 249 -14.52 14.10 0.73
C GLN A 249 -14.43 13.65 -0.73
N PHE A 250 -14.95 14.48 -1.63
CA PHE A 250 -14.55 14.44 -3.04
C PHE A 250 -14.40 15.85 -3.62
N SER A 251 -13.63 15.94 -4.69
CA SER A 251 -13.62 17.07 -5.62
C SER A 251 -13.88 16.54 -7.03
N CYS A 252 -14.72 17.23 -7.79
CA CYS A 252 -15.04 16.89 -9.16
C CYS A 252 -15.01 18.13 -10.04
N HIS A 253 -14.18 18.10 -11.09
CA HIS A 253 -14.20 19.07 -12.16
C HIS A 253 -14.88 18.45 -13.38
N THR A 254 -15.85 19.13 -13.96
CA THR A 254 -16.64 18.63 -15.09
C THR A 254 -16.43 19.49 -16.32
N LEU A 255 -16.06 18.86 -17.43
CA LEU A 255 -16.05 19.46 -18.75
C LEU A 255 -17.34 19.06 -19.48
N ALA A 256 -18.24 20.01 -19.72
CA ALA A 256 -19.59 19.72 -20.18
C ALA A 256 -19.68 19.21 -21.62
N SER A 257 -18.79 19.69 -22.50
CA SER A 257 -18.78 19.39 -23.94
C SER A 257 -17.39 19.59 -24.54
N PRO A 258 -17.10 19.10 -25.76
CA PRO A 258 -15.81 19.32 -26.43
C PRO A 258 -15.44 20.80 -26.58
N ASP A 259 -16.43 21.66 -26.80
CA ASP A 259 -16.25 23.11 -26.99
C ASP A 259 -16.30 23.91 -25.68
N ALA A 260 -16.42 23.25 -24.52
CA ALA A 260 -16.51 23.95 -23.24
C ALA A 260 -15.16 24.61 -22.93
N THR A 261 -15.21 25.91 -22.62
CA THR A 261 -14.02 26.72 -22.29
C THR A 261 -13.73 26.78 -20.80
N GLU A 262 -14.66 26.29 -19.96
CA GLU A 262 -14.59 26.34 -18.51
C GLU A 262 -14.89 24.98 -17.88
N MET A 263 -14.26 24.72 -16.74
CA MET A 263 -14.53 23.55 -15.91
C MET A 263 -15.55 23.91 -14.83
N GLN A 264 -16.58 23.10 -14.67
CA GLN A 264 -17.55 23.23 -13.58
C GLN A 264 -17.02 22.47 -12.36
N HIS A 265 -16.87 23.15 -11.23
CA HIS A 265 -16.40 22.53 -9.99
C HIS A 265 -17.57 22.15 -9.07
N SER A 266 -17.49 20.96 -8.49
CA SER A 266 -18.37 20.47 -7.44
C SER A 266 -17.54 19.74 -6.38
N GLN A 267 -17.97 19.81 -5.12
CA GLN A 267 -17.25 19.19 -4.00
C GLN A 267 -18.21 18.84 -2.88
N TRP A 268 -17.78 17.91 -2.04
CA TRP A 268 -18.45 17.60 -0.78
C TRP A 268 -17.41 17.21 0.27
N LEU A 269 -17.65 17.60 1.53
CA LEU A 269 -16.83 17.27 2.69
C LEU A 269 -17.74 16.99 3.89
N ASN A 270 -17.57 15.83 4.52
CA ASN A 270 -18.25 15.53 5.77
C ASN A 270 -17.61 16.26 6.95
N LEU A 271 -18.39 17.09 7.64
CA LEU A 271 -17.98 17.82 8.86
C LEU A 271 -18.72 17.34 10.12
N ARG A 272 -19.44 16.21 10.03
CA ARG A 272 -20.33 15.72 11.08
C ARG A 272 -19.92 14.33 11.56
N ASP A 273 -20.19 14.03 12.82
CA ASP A 273 -20.00 12.70 13.42
C ASP A 273 -21.14 11.75 13.04
N VAL A 274 -21.33 11.52 11.74
CA VAL A 274 -22.34 10.61 11.18
C VAL A 274 -21.69 9.67 10.18
N TYR A 275 -22.37 8.58 9.84
CA TYR A 275 -21.87 7.64 8.83
C TYR A 275 -21.86 8.30 7.45
N PRO A 276 -20.69 8.66 6.88
CA PRO A 276 -20.63 9.62 5.79
C PRO A 276 -20.93 8.97 4.44
N ASN A 277 -20.68 7.68 4.29
CA ASN A 277 -20.69 7.00 2.99
C ASN A 277 -22.07 7.02 2.30
N ASN A 278 -23.18 7.11 3.04
CA ASN A 278 -24.51 7.21 2.43
C ASN A 278 -24.74 8.61 1.82
N GLU A 279 -24.28 9.66 2.48
CA GLU A 279 -24.37 11.02 1.95
C GLU A 279 -23.35 11.23 0.83
N PHE A 280 -22.11 10.78 1.02
CA PHE A 280 -21.02 10.84 0.03
C PHE A 280 -21.49 10.39 -1.36
N VAL A 281 -22.16 9.24 -1.46
CA VAL A 281 -22.58 8.69 -2.76
C VAL A 281 -23.78 9.41 -3.36
N ARG A 282 -24.64 10.01 -2.53
CA ARG A 282 -25.78 10.80 -3.00
C ARG A 282 -25.27 12.12 -3.56
N GLU A 283 -24.35 12.77 -2.86
CA GLU A 283 -23.71 14.00 -3.33
C GLU A 283 -22.82 13.76 -4.56
N LEU A 284 -22.10 12.65 -4.61
CA LEU A 284 -21.34 12.26 -5.80
C LEU A 284 -22.26 12.03 -7.00
N ARG A 285 -23.37 11.32 -6.83
CA ARG A 285 -24.36 11.13 -7.90
C ARG A 285 -24.98 12.46 -8.33
N ASN A 286 -25.23 13.38 -7.40
CA ASN A 286 -25.71 14.72 -7.74
C ASN A 286 -24.68 15.49 -8.60
N ALA A 287 -23.39 15.32 -8.30
CA ALA A 287 -22.30 16.00 -9.02
C ALA A 287 -22.08 15.45 -10.45
N ILE A 288 -22.15 14.13 -10.65
CA ILE A 288 -21.81 13.50 -11.94
C ILE A 288 -23.01 12.97 -12.73
N GLY A 289 -24.18 12.91 -12.10
CA GLY A 289 -25.40 12.39 -12.71
C GLY A 289 -25.31 10.90 -13.09
N ASP A 290 -26.01 10.56 -14.17
CA ASP A 290 -26.19 9.18 -14.66
C ASP A 290 -25.54 8.94 -16.05
N ARG A 291 -24.77 9.90 -16.59
CA ARG A 291 -24.15 9.83 -17.94
C ARG A 291 -22.76 10.49 -17.96
N GLY A 292 -22.04 10.32 -19.07
CA GLY A 292 -20.71 10.90 -19.27
C GLY A 292 -19.58 9.95 -18.84
N THR A 293 -18.35 10.41 -19.00
CA THR A 293 -17.16 9.61 -18.73
C THR A 293 -16.45 10.09 -17.48
N VAL A 294 -16.24 9.18 -16.53
CA VAL A 294 -15.48 9.45 -15.31
C VAL A 294 -13.99 9.12 -15.54
N LEU A 295 -13.16 10.12 -15.34
CA LEU A 295 -11.70 10.07 -15.43
C LEU A 295 -11.12 10.20 -14.02
N VAL A 296 -10.28 9.22 -13.67
CA VAL A 296 -9.62 9.13 -12.36
C VAL A 296 -8.15 8.78 -12.57
N TRP A 297 -7.29 9.16 -11.64
CA TRP A 297 -5.86 8.90 -11.75
C TRP A 297 -5.52 7.41 -11.59
N SER A 298 -6.31 6.67 -10.80
CA SER A 298 -5.99 5.29 -10.47
C SER A 298 -7.22 4.40 -10.29
N HIS A 299 -7.00 3.15 -9.91
CA HIS A 299 -8.09 2.22 -9.56
C HIS A 299 -8.70 2.50 -8.18
N TYR A 300 -8.15 3.46 -7.43
CA TYR A 300 -8.52 3.75 -6.06
C TYR A 300 -9.98 4.18 -5.94
N GLU A 301 -10.43 5.14 -6.73
CA GLU A 301 -11.78 5.71 -6.68
C GLU A 301 -12.83 4.63 -6.97
N LYS A 302 -12.59 3.82 -8.00
CA LYS A 302 -13.43 2.67 -8.35
C LYS A 302 -13.49 1.64 -7.22
N SER A 303 -12.36 1.35 -6.58
CA SER A 303 -12.28 0.41 -5.46
C SER A 303 -12.99 0.96 -4.22
N THR A 304 -12.89 2.27 -3.97
CA THR A 304 -13.60 2.99 -2.91
C THR A 304 -15.10 2.89 -3.08
N LEU A 305 -15.64 3.19 -4.27
CA LEU A 305 -17.07 3.08 -4.53
C LEU A 305 -17.60 1.64 -4.43
N ARG A 306 -16.82 0.65 -4.87
CA ARG A 306 -17.17 -0.77 -4.66
C ARG A 306 -17.22 -1.13 -3.18
N GLY A 307 -16.27 -0.63 -2.38
CA GLY A 307 -16.24 -0.78 -0.93
C GLY A 307 -17.48 -0.16 -0.27
N VAL A 308 -17.80 1.10 -0.63
CA VAL A 308 -18.98 1.81 -0.15
C VAL A 308 -20.27 1.09 -0.53
N ARG A 309 -20.43 0.65 -1.79
CA ARG A 309 -21.60 -0.12 -2.24
C ARG A 309 -21.85 -1.36 -1.38
N ARG A 310 -20.78 -2.10 -1.05
CA ARG A 310 -20.87 -3.29 -0.19
C ARG A 310 -21.34 -2.91 1.21
N GLN A 311 -20.79 -1.86 1.81
CA GLN A 311 -21.17 -1.42 3.15
C GLN A 311 -22.61 -0.90 3.23
N LEU A 312 -23.05 -0.11 2.23
CA LEU A 312 -24.44 0.35 2.17
C LEU A 312 -25.41 -0.82 2.08
N ARG A 313 -25.07 -1.87 1.32
CA ARG A 313 -25.86 -3.10 1.28
C ARG A 313 -25.89 -3.82 2.64
N GLU A 314 -24.74 -4.00 3.28
CA GLU A 314 -24.65 -4.64 4.61
C GLU A 314 -25.43 -3.88 5.69
N ARG A 315 -25.54 -2.56 5.55
CA ARG A 315 -26.27 -1.67 6.47
C ARG A 315 -27.73 -1.44 6.09
N GLY A 316 -28.22 -2.05 5.00
CA GLY A 316 -29.61 -1.85 4.53
C GLY A 316 -29.90 -0.43 3.98
N LEU A 317 -28.87 0.33 3.63
CA LEU A 317 -28.95 1.70 3.12
C LEU A 317 -28.90 1.79 1.58
N LEU A 318 -28.71 0.65 0.90
CA LEU A 318 -28.64 0.59 -0.56
C LEU A 318 -30.02 0.37 -1.18
N ASP A 319 -30.65 1.44 -1.64
CA ASP A 319 -31.90 1.38 -2.40
C ASP A 319 -31.67 0.93 -3.86
N ALA A 320 -32.76 0.54 -4.55
CA ALA A 320 -32.71 0.00 -5.91
C ALA A 320 -32.19 1.02 -6.94
N SER A 321 -32.49 2.31 -6.77
CA SER A 321 -32.04 3.38 -7.67
C SER A 321 -30.52 3.55 -7.56
N LEU A 322 -30.02 3.63 -6.33
CA LEU A 322 -28.59 3.76 -6.06
C LEU A 322 -27.82 2.50 -6.46
N ALA A 323 -28.40 1.30 -6.29
CA ALA A 323 -27.82 0.06 -6.77
C ALA A 323 -27.63 0.02 -8.30
N ALA A 324 -28.62 0.52 -9.04
CA ALA A 324 -28.55 0.66 -10.50
C ALA A 324 -27.49 1.70 -10.92
N TRP A 325 -27.43 2.83 -10.21
CA TRP A 325 -26.40 3.84 -10.46
C TRP A 325 -24.98 3.28 -10.26
N PHE A 326 -24.72 2.60 -9.14
CA PHE A 326 -23.43 1.93 -8.92
C PHE A 326 -23.08 0.93 -10.02
N GLN A 327 -24.09 0.20 -10.54
CA GLN A 327 -23.89 -0.75 -11.63
C GLN A 327 -23.37 -0.04 -12.89
N SER A 328 -23.89 1.14 -13.20
CA SER A 328 -23.45 1.94 -14.35
C SER A 328 -22.03 2.48 -14.19
N VAL A 329 -21.66 2.96 -12.98
CA VAL A 329 -20.39 3.66 -12.76
C VAL A 329 -19.23 2.69 -12.51
N VAL A 330 -19.42 1.65 -11.69
CA VAL A 330 -18.34 0.74 -11.26
C VAL A 330 -18.51 -0.72 -11.69
N GLY A 331 -19.56 -1.00 -12.46
CA GLY A 331 -19.88 -2.33 -12.97
C GLY A 331 -20.50 -3.25 -11.91
N PRO A 332 -20.55 -4.57 -12.17
CA PRO A 332 -21.10 -5.54 -11.23
C PRO A 332 -20.30 -5.57 -9.92
N LEU A 333 -20.97 -5.99 -8.85
CA LEU A 333 -20.26 -6.38 -7.64
C LEU A 333 -19.36 -7.57 -8.00
N ALA A 334 -18.07 -7.37 -7.85
CA ALA A 334 -17.08 -8.44 -7.87
C ALA A 334 -17.52 -9.55 -6.90
N GLY A 335 -17.37 -10.82 -7.32
CA GLY A 335 -17.65 -11.97 -6.48
C GLY A 335 -16.78 -11.97 -5.20
N PRO A 336 -17.08 -12.84 -4.22
CA PRO A 336 -16.30 -12.93 -2.97
C PRO A 336 -14.78 -13.10 -3.18
N ASP A 337 -14.37 -13.61 -4.35
CA ASP A 337 -13.00 -14.05 -4.66
C ASP A 337 -12.15 -13.04 -5.45
N GLU A 338 -12.66 -11.85 -5.78
CA GLU A 338 -11.92 -10.80 -6.52
C GLU A 338 -11.29 -9.75 -5.58
N LYS A 339 -10.62 -10.20 -4.51
CA LYS A 339 -9.86 -9.33 -3.59
C LYS A 339 -8.40 -9.15 -4.00
#